data_AF-A0A7Y3J178-F1
#
_entry.id   AF-A0A7Y3J178-F1
#
_cell.length_a   1.000
_cell.length_b   1.000
_cell.length_c   1.000
_cell.angle_alpha   90.00
_cell.angle_beta   90.00
_cell.angle_gamma   90.00
#
_symmetry.space_group_name_H-M   'P 1'
#
loop_
_entity.id
_entity.type
_entity.pdbx_description
1 polymer ?
#
loop_
_entity_poly.entity_id
_entity_poly.type
_entity_poly.pdbx_seq_one_letter_code
_entity_poly.pdbx_strand_id
1 'polypeptide(L)'
;MLIVFPLAPLFSLSTTIADALFGHGSALLGSPYRLGGRHENGLDCSGLVWAVYHRLIPNLPTSAWEQARLGHKVPLKQIQPGDLIFFATGRYREVSHVALYLGNDTLLHAVSEGWPRGVVLSSLSEHYWKTRVLFARRLSWPQGTVWEIPGKIYRVPYVKGWYQGPLVDGRPQGKGFMFFRNGDTFVGQFLQGKPEGHGVYHWRGGAWYQGQFKAGLRTGEGTYQPRHGAVLHAFWVDDQPQKVEEASVSLWPFLQHSASNSSPHSASTLPTRKSLLPVTQFVAAFEPEAVYPRRLVGRE
;
A
#
# COMPACT_ATOMS: atom_id res chain seq x y z
N MET A 1 29.52 17.30 -44.40
CA MET A 1 29.88 16.20 -43.48
C MET A 1 28.66 15.92 -42.61
N LEU A 2 27.84 14.94 -43.00
CA LEU A 2 26.60 14.57 -42.29
C LEU A 2 26.98 13.66 -41.11
N ILE A 3 26.73 14.12 -39.88
CA ILE A 3 26.92 13.32 -38.68
C ILE A 3 25.72 12.37 -38.58
N VAL A 4 25.93 11.12 -38.95
CA VAL A 4 24.98 10.04 -38.75
C VAL A 4 25.06 9.63 -37.28
N PHE A 5 24.05 9.98 -36.48
CA PHE A 5 23.91 9.41 -35.15
C PHE A 5 23.61 7.91 -35.31
N PRO A 6 24.36 7.00 -34.64
CA PRO A 6 24.01 5.59 -34.67
C PRO A 6 22.63 5.44 -34.05
N LEU A 7 21.71 4.78 -34.77
CA LEU A 7 20.45 4.32 -34.18
C LEU A 7 20.81 3.55 -32.92
N ALA A 8 20.43 4.09 -31.76
CA ALA A 8 20.47 3.34 -30.52
C ALA A 8 19.70 2.02 -30.75
N PRO A 9 20.23 0.87 -30.32
CA PRO A 9 19.54 -0.40 -30.53
C PRO A 9 18.14 -0.28 -29.93
N LEU A 10 17.13 -0.65 -30.72
CA LEU A 10 15.78 -0.89 -30.21
C LEU A 10 15.92 -2.00 -29.16
N PHE A 11 16.03 -1.61 -27.89
CA PHE A 11 15.90 -2.54 -26.79
C PHE A 11 14.51 -3.14 -26.92
N SER A 12 14.44 -4.37 -27.42
CA SER A 12 13.25 -5.21 -27.30
C SER A 12 13.08 -5.46 -25.80
N LEU A 13 12.29 -4.61 -25.14
CA LEU A 13 11.89 -4.79 -23.75
C LEU A 13 10.96 -6.00 -23.72
N SER A 14 11.51 -7.21 -23.60
CA SER A 14 10.71 -8.37 -23.29
C SER A 14 10.14 -8.15 -21.89
N THR A 15 8.89 -7.67 -21.80
CA THR A 15 8.16 -7.65 -20.54
C THR A 15 8.15 -9.08 -20.01
N THR A 16 8.86 -9.33 -18.91
CA THR A 16 8.84 -10.66 -18.31
C THR A 16 7.46 -10.89 -17.71
N ILE A 17 7.05 -12.16 -17.56
CA ILE A 17 5.81 -12.49 -16.85
C ILE A 17 5.82 -11.89 -15.44
N ALA A 18 7.00 -11.78 -14.80
CA ALA A 18 7.16 -11.11 -13.52
C ALA A 18 6.80 -9.61 -13.57
N ASP A 19 7.22 -8.88 -14.61
CA ASP A 19 6.85 -7.47 -14.78
C ASP A 19 5.34 -7.33 -15.03
N ALA A 20 4.76 -8.24 -15.81
CA ALA A 20 3.31 -8.33 -16.02
C ALA A 20 2.52 -8.52 -14.72
N LEU A 21 2.91 -9.51 -13.92
CA LEU A 21 2.31 -9.84 -12.62
C LEU A 21 2.44 -8.68 -11.63
N PHE A 22 3.60 -8.03 -11.65
CA PHE A 22 3.87 -6.84 -10.86
C PHE A 22 2.91 -5.70 -11.24
N GLY A 23 2.63 -5.51 -12.53
CA GLY A 23 1.80 -4.42 -13.02
C GLY A 23 0.35 -4.63 -12.64
N HIS A 24 -0.13 -5.87 -12.80
CA HIS A 24 -1.47 -6.25 -12.39
C HIS A 24 -1.64 -6.18 -10.88
N GLY A 25 -0.70 -6.72 -10.10
CA GLY A 25 -0.73 -6.66 -8.64
C GLY A 25 -0.69 -5.23 -8.11
N SER A 26 0.17 -4.38 -8.67
CA SER A 26 0.30 -2.98 -8.26
C SER A 26 -0.96 -2.17 -8.56
N ALA A 27 -1.71 -2.51 -9.61
CA ALA A 27 -2.98 -1.86 -9.91
C ALA A 27 -4.06 -2.13 -8.85
N LEU A 28 -3.90 -3.19 -8.04
CA LEU A 28 -4.79 -3.56 -6.95
C LEU A 28 -4.37 -2.94 -5.61
N LEU A 29 -3.28 -2.17 -5.56
CA LEU A 29 -2.83 -1.51 -4.33
C LEU A 29 -3.90 -0.53 -3.82
N GLY A 30 -4.18 -0.59 -2.52
CA GLY A 30 -5.22 0.20 -1.86
C GLY A 30 -6.62 -0.43 -1.93
N SER A 31 -6.83 -1.52 -2.68
CA SER A 31 -8.09 -2.26 -2.64
C SER A 31 -8.41 -2.73 -1.22
N PRO A 32 -9.67 -2.61 -0.75
CA PRO A 32 -10.03 -2.91 0.62
C PRO A 32 -9.91 -4.41 0.92
N TYR A 33 -9.60 -4.74 2.17
CA TYR A 33 -9.55 -6.15 2.59
C TYR A 33 -10.95 -6.72 2.77
N ARG A 34 -11.21 -7.86 2.13
CA ARG A 34 -12.44 -8.67 2.32
C ARG A 34 -12.09 -10.16 2.30
N LEU A 35 -12.35 -10.85 3.42
CA LEU A 35 -12.16 -12.30 3.52
C LEU A 35 -12.96 -13.03 2.42
N GLY A 36 -12.32 -13.93 1.68
CA GLY A 36 -12.84 -14.64 0.52
C GLY A 36 -12.93 -13.82 -0.77
N GLY A 37 -12.62 -12.52 -0.73
CA GLY A 37 -12.73 -11.59 -1.86
C GLY A 37 -11.62 -11.76 -2.90
N ARG A 38 -11.96 -11.57 -4.19
CA ARG A 38 -11.07 -11.83 -5.35
C ARG A 38 -11.08 -10.71 -6.40
N HIS A 39 -11.69 -9.58 -6.07
CA HIS A 39 -11.91 -8.47 -7.02
C HIS A 39 -11.48 -7.15 -6.39
N GLU A 40 -11.23 -6.13 -7.21
CA GLU A 40 -10.70 -4.83 -6.79
C GLU A 40 -11.50 -4.12 -5.68
N ASN A 41 -12.78 -4.45 -5.50
CA ASN A 41 -13.65 -3.93 -4.44
C ASN A 41 -13.59 -4.73 -3.11
N GLY A 42 -12.71 -5.73 -3.02
CA GLY A 42 -12.53 -6.58 -1.86
C GLY A 42 -11.62 -7.77 -2.14
N LEU A 43 -10.41 -7.76 -1.55
CA LEU A 43 -9.41 -8.84 -1.69
C LEU A 43 -9.00 -9.39 -0.32
N ASP A 44 -8.84 -10.70 -0.20
CA ASP A 44 -7.99 -11.28 0.85
C ASP A 44 -6.61 -11.67 0.31
N CYS A 45 -5.74 -12.19 1.17
CA CYS A 45 -4.36 -12.47 0.80
C CYS A 45 -4.26 -13.48 -0.36
N SER A 46 -5.03 -14.56 -0.30
CA SER A 46 -5.11 -15.57 -1.35
C SER A 46 -5.90 -15.13 -2.57
N GLY A 47 -6.88 -14.25 -2.40
CA GLY A 47 -7.69 -13.67 -3.44
C GLY A 47 -6.93 -12.64 -4.26
N LEU A 48 -5.98 -11.93 -3.66
CA LEU A 48 -5.00 -11.12 -4.39
C LEU A 48 -4.12 -11.99 -5.29
N VAL A 49 -3.59 -13.10 -4.77
CA VAL A 49 -2.83 -14.07 -5.57
C VAL A 49 -3.73 -14.60 -6.70
N TRP A 50 -4.99 -14.91 -6.39
CA TRP A 50 -5.95 -15.37 -7.38
C TRP A 50 -6.16 -14.33 -8.49
N ALA A 51 -6.42 -13.07 -8.13
CA ALA A 51 -6.61 -11.97 -9.07
C ALA A 51 -5.41 -11.83 -10.03
N VAL A 52 -4.20 -11.97 -9.50
CA VAL A 52 -2.95 -11.85 -10.27
C VAL A 52 -2.66 -13.07 -11.16
N TYR A 53 -2.89 -14.31 -10.68
CA TYR A 53 -2.41 -15.52 -11.35
C TYR A 53 -3.47 -16.39 -12.04
N HIS A 54 -4.77 -16.21 -11.77
CA HIS A 54 -5.80 -17.15 -12.26
C HIS A 54 -5.87 -17.29 -13.79
N ARG A 55 -5.42 -16.28 -14.54
CA ARG A 55 -5.34 -16.34 -16.01
C ARG A 55 -4.15 -17.17 -16.52
N LEU A 56 -3.11 -17.31 -15.70
CA LEU A 56 -1.90 -18.08 -16.03
C LEU A 56 -1.96 -19.51 -15.53
N ILE A 57 -2.65 -19.73 -14.41
CA ILE A 57 -2.70 -21.00 -13.71
C ILE A 57 -4.16 -21.44 -13.70
N PRO A 58 -4.56 -22.32 -14.64
CA PRO A 58 -5.87 -22.94 -14.60
C PRO A 58 -6.11 -23.60 -13.24
N ASN A 59 -7.33 -23.45 -12.71
CA ASN A 59 -7.73 -24.03 -11.42
C ASN A 59 -6.88 -23.59 -10.22
N LEU A 60 -6.34 -22.36 -10.25
CA LEU A 60 -5.64 -21.78 -9.11
C LEU A 60 -6.53 -21.83 -7.85
N PRO A 61 -6.09 -22.50 -6.76
CA PRO A 61 -6.85 -22.59 -5.53
C PRO A 61 -7.08 -21.23 -4.90
N THR A 62 -8.10 -21.15 -4.06
CA THR A 62 -8.61 -19.88 -3.53
C THR A 62 -8.17 -19.63 -2.09
N SER A 63 -7.47 -20.58 -1.48
CA SER A 63 -6.94 -20.46 -0.12
C SER A 63 -5.42 -20.39 -0.11
N ALA A 64 -4.84 -19.61 0.79
CA ALA A 64 -3.39 -19.50 0.95
C ALA A 64 -2.77 -20.87 1.29
N TRP A 65 -3.47 -21.68 2.08
CA TRP A 65 -3.05 -23.02 2.48
C TRP A 65 -2.92 -23.98 1.29
N GLU A 66 -3.86 -23.96 0.33
CA GLU A 66 -3.75 -24.76 -0.89
C GLU A 66 -2.72 -24.20 -1.87
N GLN A 67 -2.67 -22.87 -2.03
CA GLN A 67 -1.67 -22.20 -2.85
C GLN A 67 -0.24 -22.53 -2.41
N ALA A 68 -0.01 -22.74 -1.10
CA ALA A 68 1.28 -23.12 -0.53
C ALA A 68 1.79 -24.52 -0.95
N ARG A 69 0.94 -25.33 -1.61
CA ARG A 69 1.32 -26.62 -2.20
C ARG A 69 1.69 -26.52 -3.67
N LEU A 70 1.34 -25.43 -4.33
CA LEU A 70 1.64 -25.24 -5.74
C LEU A 70 3.13 -24.96 -5.95
N GLY A 71 3.59 -25.31 -7.15
CA GLY A 71 4.95 -25.06 -7.58
C GLY A 71 6.01 -25.71 -6.70
N HIS A 72 7.25 -25.27 -6.84
CA HIS A 72 8.37 -25.79 -6.06
C HIS A 72 8.77 -24.82 -4.94
N LYS A 73 9.35 -25.37 -3.85
CA LYS A 73 9.90 -24.55 -2.77
C LYS A 73 11.16 -23.84 -3.23
N VAL A 74 11.30 -22.58 -2.85
CA VAL A 74 12.48 -21.75 -3.13
C VAL A 74 13.13 -21.33 -1.81
N PRO A 75 14.46 -21.47 -1.65
CA PRO A 75 15.16 -20.89 -0.50
C PRO A 75 14.95 -19.37 -0.45
N LEU A 76 14.72 -18.80 0.74
CA LEU A 76 14.47 -17.35 0.89
C LEU A 76 15.59 -16.46 0.34
N LYS A 77 16.82 -16.97 0.21
CA LYS A 77 17.95 -16.25 -0.38
C LYS A 77 17.93 -16.22 -1.92
N GLN A 78 17.06 -17.00 -2.55
CA GLN A 78 16.95 -17.19 -4.00
C GLN A 78 15.59 -16.76 -4.55
N ILE A 79 14.78 -16.08 -3.72
CA ILE A 79 13.49 -15.56 -4.14
C ILE A 79 13.66 -14.50 -5.22
N GLN A 80 12.74 -14.49 -6.15
CA GLN A 80 12.71 -13.54 -7.26
C GLN A 80 11.31 -12.93 -7.40
N PRO A 81 11.18 -11.77 -8.05
CA PRO A 81 9.87 -11.19 -8.33
C PRO A 81 8.92 -12.21 -8.97
N GLY A 82 7.71 -12.33 -8.41
CA GLY A 82 6.74 -13.35 -8.78
C GLY A 82 6.66 -14.55 -7.81
N ASP A 83 7.65 -14.76 -6.95
CA ASP A 83 7.55 -15.82 -5.95
C ASP A 83 6.48 -15.49 -4.89
N LEU A 84 5.78 -16.51 -4.41
CA LEU A 84 4.84 -16.39 -3.30
C LEU A 84 5.55 -16.67 -1.97
N ILE A 85 5.38 -15.80 -1.00
CA ILE A 85 5.92 -15.95 0.35
C ILE A 85 4.76 -16.31 1.28
N PHE A 86 4.92 -17.38 2.07
CA PHE A 86 3.89 -17.85 2.99
C PHE A 86 4.30 -17.60 4.44
N PHE A 87 3.32 -17.22 5.27
CA PHE A 87 3.53 -16.80 6.65
C PHE A 87 2.58 -17.52 7.62
N ALA A 88 3.02 -17.61 8.88
CA ALA A 88 2.22 -17.96 10.04
C ALA A 88 1.88 -16.68 10.83
N THR A 89 0.79 -16.04 10.47
CA THR A 89 0.22 -14.86 11.15
C THR A 89 -0.83 -15.23 12.20
N GLY A 90 -1.35 -16.46 12.17
CA GLY A 90 -2.30 -16.98 13.14
C GLY A 90 -1.65 -17.54 14.41
N ARG A 91 -2.47 -18.19 15.25
CA ARG A 91 -2.06 -18.78 16.53
C ARG A 91 -1.09 -19.96 16.37
N TYR A 92 -1.18 -20.69 15.25
CA TYR A 92 -0.37 -21.88 14.97
C TYR A 92 0.71 -21.57 13.93
N ARG A 93 1.81 -22.33 13.96
CA ARG A 93 2.91 -22.21 12.98
C ARG A 93 2.58 -22.86 11.63
N GLU A 94 1.40 -22.55 11.12
CA GLU A 94 0.86 -23.07 9.87
C GLU A 94 0.65 -21.91 8.88
N VAL A 95 0.48 -22.25 7.61
CA VAL A 95 0.19 -21.24 6.57
C VAL A 95 -1.16 -20.61 6.86
N SER A 96 -1.15 -19.31 7.19
CA SER A 96 -2.35 -18.51 7.40
C SER A 96 -2.38 -17.24 6.53
N HIS A 97 -1.29 -16.93 5.85
CA HIS A 97 -1.17 -15.73 5.00
C HIS A 97 -0.19 -15.95 3.85
N VAL A 98 -0.42 -15.22 2.75
CA VAL A 98 0.42 -15.25 1.55
C VAL A 98 0.68 -13.83 1.03
N ALA A 99 1.88 -13.60 0.53
CA ALA A 99 2.25 -12.37 -0.16
C ALA A 99 2.92 -12.68 -1.50
N LEU A 100 2.77 -11.77 -2.46
CA LEU A 100 3.53 -11.76 -3.69
C LEU A 100 4.84 -11.00 -3.46
N TYR A 101 5.98 -11.63 -3.74
CA TYR A 101 7.27 -10.95 -3.71
C TYR A 101 7.46 -10.12 -4.98
N LEU A 102 7.72 -8.84 -4.78
CA LEU A 102 7.90 -7.85 -5.84
C LEU A 102 9.38 -7.58 -6.17
N GLY A 103 10.31 -8.16 -5.40
CA GLY A 103 11.74 -7.84 -5.48
C GLY A 103 12.15 -6.78 -4.46
N ASN A 104 13.46 -6.61 -4.24
CA ASN A 104 14.03 -5.57 -3.38
C ASN A 104 13.40 -5.50 -1.97
N ASP A 105 13.17 -6.66 -1.35
CA ASP A 105 12.55 -6.80 -0.02
C ASP A 105 11.06 -6.39 0.04
N THR A 106 10.43 -6.09 -1.11
CA THR A 106 9.03 -5.65 -1.18
C THR A 106 8.05 -6.81 -1.30
N LEU A 107 7.02 -6.79 -0.46
CA LEU A 107 5.86 -7.68 -0.47
C LEU A 107 4.62 -6.91 -0.91
N LEU A 108 3.80 -7.52 -1.76
CA LEU A 108 2.43 -7.08 -2.05
C LEU A 108 1.46 -8.12 -1.48
N HIS A 109 0.56 -7.70 -0.60
CA HIS A 109 -0.42 -8.59 0.03
C HIS A 109 -1.64 -7.83 0.53
N ALA A 110 -2.73 -8.55 0.75
CA ALA A 110 -3.92 -8.00 1.39
C ALA A 110 -3.92 -8.32 2.88
N VAL A 111 -3.87 -7.30 3.74
CA VAL A 111 -3.86 -7.45 5.20
C VAL A 111 -5.20 -7.04 5.82
N SER A 112 -5.68 -7.84 6.79
CA SER A 112 -6.95 -7.60 7.51
C SER A 112 -6.81 -6.65 8.69
N GLU A 113 -5.60 -6.53 9.22
CA GLU A 113 -5.27 -5.85 10.48
C GLU A 113 -4.04 -4.97 10.27
N GLY A 114 -3.92 -3.96 11.14
CA GLY A 114 -2.91 -2.92 11.00
C GLY A 114 -3.31 -1.84 10.00
N TRP A 115 -2.48 -0.80 9.93
CA TRP A 115 -2.64 0.30 9.00
C TRP A 115 -1.38 0.40 8.11
N PRO A 116 -1.51 0.40 6.77
CA PRO A 116 -2.76 0.41 6.00
C PRO A 116 -3.44 -0.97 6.03
N ARG A 117 -4.78 -0.98 5.97
CA ARG A 117 -5.58 -2.20 5.75
C ARG A 117 -5.89 -2.34 4.27
N GLY A 118 -6.04 -3.57 3.77
CA GLY A 118 -6.28 -3.84 2.34
C GLY A 118 -5.04 -4.33 1.63
N VAL A 119 -5.00 -4.16 0.32
CA VAL A 119 -3.81 -4.48 -0.47
C VAL A 119 -2.74 -3.41 -0.25
N VAL A 120 -1.62 -3.82 0.32
CA VAL A 120 -0.55 -2.93 0.77
C VAL A 120 0.82 -3.42 0.34
N LEU A 121 1.80 -2.52 0.38
CA LEU A 121 3.21 -2.86 0.31
C LEU A 121 3.77 -3.01 1.72
N SER A 122 4.61 -4.02 1.93
CA SER A 122 5.36 -4.20 3.17
C SER A 122 6.78 -4.66 2.88
N SER A 123 7.66 -4.57 3.88
CA SER A 123 9.03 -5.07 3.81
C SER A 123 9.09 -6.49 4.38
N LEU A 124 9.70 -7.43 3.65
CA LEU A 124 9.94 -8.78 4.15
C LEU A 124 10.89 -8.77 5.36
N SER A 125 11.80 -7.79 5.42
CA SER A 125 12.73 -7.60 6.53
C SER A 125 12.12 -6.90 7.75
N GLU A 126 10.90 -6.38 7.66
CA GLU A 126 10.16 -5.84 8.79
C GLU A 126 9.96 -6.91 9.87
N HIS A 127 10.12 -6.54 11.14
CA HIS A 127 10.15 -7.50 12.26
C HIS A 127 8.91 -8.42 12.29
N TYR A 128 7.71 -7.89 12.02
CA TYR A 128 6.48 -8.68 12.01
C TYR A 128 6.52 -9.80 10.96
N TRP A 129 6.89 -9.48 9.71
CA TRP A 129 6.94 -10.44 8.59
C TRP A 129 8.15 -11.37 8.68
N LYS A 130 9.31 -10.83 9.04
CA LYS A 130 10.56 -11.59 9.19
C LYS A 130 10.47 -12.71 10.22
N THR A 131 9.70 -12.51 11.30
CA THR A 131 9.52 -13.52 12.35
C THR A 131 8.45 -14.56 12.02
N ARG A 132 7.62 -14.32 10.99
CA ARG A 132 6.46 -15.15 10.62
C ARG A 132 6.61 -15.87 9.30
N VAL A 133 7.64 -15.54 8.52
CA VAL A 133 7.91 -16.20 7.24
C VAL A 133 8.15 -17.69 7.45
N LEU A 134 7.48 -18.52 6.64
CA LEU A 134 7.63 -19.97 6.67
C LEU A 134 8.53 -20.44 5.53
N PHE A 135 8.16 -20.13 4.29
CA PHE A 135 8.87 -20.52 3.07
C PHE A 135 8.34 -19.75 1.86
N ALA A 136 9.06 -19.85 0.74
CA ALA A 136 8.63 -19.34 -0.55
C ALA A 136 8.26 -20.47 -1.52
N ARG A 137 7.35 -20.19 -2.45
CA ARG A 137 7.03 -21.03 -3.61
C ARG A 137 7.18 -20.25 -4.90
N ARG A 138 7.74 -20.91 -5.90
CA ARG A 138 7.73 -20.44 -7.28
C ARG A 138 6.72 -21.23 -8.08
N LEU A 139 5.70 -20.53 -8.55
CA LEU A 139 4.66 -21.12 -9.38
C LEU A 139 5.22 -21.42 -10.77
N SER A 140 4.64 -22.44 -11.40
CA SER A 140 4.92 -22.85 -12.77
C SER A 140 3.62 -22.84 -13.56
N TRP A 141 3.68 -22.40 -14.80
CA TRP A 141 2.58 -22.41 -15.76
C TRP A 141 3.02 -23.12 -17.04
N PRO A 142 2.08 -23.56 -17.91
CA PRO A 142 2.40 -24.26 -19.14
C PRO A 142 3.41 -23.49 -20.02
N GLN A 143 4.32 -24.20 -20.67
CA GLN A 143 5.21 -23.57 -21.66
C GLN A 143 4.39 -23.00 -22.82
N GLY A 144 4.74 -21.81 -23.28
CA GLY A 144 4.03 -21.14 -24.38
C GLY A 144 2.80 -20.33 -23.95
N THR A 145 2.53 -20.16 -22.65
CA THR A 145 1.53 -19.19 -22.19
C THR A 145 1.94 -17.78 -22.61
N VAL A 146 1.34 -17.27 -23.69
CA VAL A 146 1.48 -15.87 -24.11
C VAL A 146 0.51 -15.04 -23.28
N TRP A 147 1.05 -14.11 -22.49
CA TRP A 147 0.24 -13.17 -21.72
C TRP A 147 0.11 -11.87 -22.51
N GLU A 148 -0.99 -11.71 -23.24
CA GLU A 148 -1.36 -10.40 -23.79
C GLU A 148 -1.89 -9.53 -22.64
N ILE A 149 -1.04 -8.64 -22.16
CA ILE A 149 -1.47 -7.59 -21.23
C ILE A 149 -2.38 -6.64 -22.01
N PRO A 150 -3.62 -6.36 -21.56
CA PRO A 150 -4.36 -5.24 -22.10
C PRO A 150 -3.58 -3.95 -21.75
N GLY A 151 -2.86 -3.41 -22.74
CA GLY A 151 -1.99 -2.26 -22.59
C GLY A 151 -0.51 -2.63 -22.41
N LYS A 152 0.35 -1.93 -23.14
CA LYS A 152 1.81 -2.08 -23.06
C LYS A 152 2.32 -1.66 -21.68
N ILE A 153 2.58 -2.63 -20.80
CA ILE A 153 3.29 -2.40 -19.54
C ILE A 153 4.78 -2.55 -19.84
N TYR A 154 5.49 -1.43 -19.86
CA TYR A 154 6.94 -1.43 -20.04
C TYR A 154 7.60 -1.33 -18.68
N ARG A 155 8.53 -2.25 -18.38
CA ARG A 155 9.53 -1.99 -17.34
C ARG A 155 10.71 -1.28 -17.98
N VAL A 156 10.81 0.02 -17.79
CA VAL A 156 11.87 0.84 -18.38
C VAL A 156 12.81 1.38 -17.32
N PRO A 157 14.13 1.42 -17.59
CA PRO A 157 15.00 2.35 -16.91
C PRO A 157 14.42 3.75 -17.05
N TYR A 158 14.27 4.45 -15.94
CA TYR A 158 13.82 5.83 -15.90
C TYR A 158 14.88 6.68 -15.21
N VAL A 159 14.95 7.98 -15.52
CA VAL A 159 15.99 8.87 -14.98
C VAL A 159 16.14 8.73 -13.47
N LYS A 160 15.00 8.59 -12.77
CA LYS A 160 14.94 8.48 -11.30
C LYS A 160 14.95 7.04 -10.75
N GLY A 161 15.06 6.00 -11.59
CA GLY A 161 15.04 4.60 -11.17
C GLY A 161 14.54 3.66 -12.26
N TRP A 162 13.49 2.90 -12.00
CA TRP A 162 12.78 2.17 -13.05
C TRP A 162 11.28 2.33 -12.87
N TYR A 163 10.59 2.44 -14.00
CA TYR A 163 9.16 2.62 -14.07
C TYR A 163 8.52 1.40 -14.69
N GLN A 164 7.31 1.10 -14.23
CA GLN A 164 6.47 0.08 -14.81
C GLN A 164 5.05 0.59 -15.01
N GLY A 165 4.64 0.72 -16.26
CA GLY A 165 3.31 1.17 -16.64
C GLY A 165 3.28 1.78 -18.05
N PRO A 166 2.18 2.46 -18.41
CA PRO A 166 2.05 3.13 -19.70
C PRO A 166 3.04 4.29 -19.84
N LEU A 167 3.58 4.43 -21.06
CA LEU A 167 4.44 5.55 -21.44
C LEU A 167 3.80 6.32 -22.60
N VAL A 168 3.83 7.64 -22.52
CA VAL A 168 3.52 8.56 -23.63
C VAL A 168 4.74 9.44 -23.82
N ASP A 169 5.30 9.46 -25.04
CA ASP A 169 6.53 10.18 -25.39
C ASP A 169 7.71 9.89 -24.43
N GLY A 170 7.85 8.63 -24.03
CA GLY A 170 8.90 8.18 -23.11
C GLY A 170 8.69 8.60 -21.65
N ARG A 171 7.53 9.20 -21.31
CA ARG A 171 7.21 9.64 -19.95
C ARG A 171 6.12 8.76 -19.32
N PRO A 172 6.26 8.41 -18.03
CA PRO A 172 5.20 7.73 -17.25
C PRO A 172 3.84 8.40 -17.37
N GLN A 173 2.80 7.60 -17.64
CA GLN A 173 1.42 8.06 -17.85
C GLN A 173 0.43 7.05 -17.26
N GLY A 174 -0.67 7.53 -16.68
CA GLY A 174 -1.72 6.67 -16.12
C GLY A 174 -1.24 5.90 -14.89
N LYS A 175 -1.92 4.80 -14.55
CA LYS A 175 -1.55 3.97 -13.38
C LYS A 175 -0.21 3.26 -13.63
N GLY A 176 0.70 3.35 -12.68
CA GLY A 176 1.96 2.62 -12.75
C GLY A 176 2.68 2.52 -11.41
N PHE A 177 3.84 1.89 -11.45
CA PHE A 177 4.75 1.73 -10.34
C PHE A 177 6.11 2.37 -10.70
N MET A 178 6.71 3.08 -9.76
CA MET A 178 8.05 3.61 -9.86
C MET A 178 8.87 3.13 -8.69
N PHE A 179 10.00 2.49 -8.95
CA PHE A 179 11.05 2.27 -7.96
C PHE A 179 12.13 3.31 -8.20
N PHE A 180 12.41 4.11 -7.19
CA PHE A 180 13.41 5.16 -7.25
C PHE A 180 14.79 4.61 -6.92
N ARG A 181 15.86 5.22 -7.44
CA ARG A 181 17.26 4.79 -7.16
C ARG A 181 17.62 4.87 -5.67
N ASN A 182 16.95 5.74 -4.91
CA ASN A 182 17.12 5.83 -3.46
C ASN A 182 16.45 4.66 -2.70
N GLY A 183 15.70 3.80 -3.40
CA GLY A 183 14.97 2.66 -2.87
C GLY A 183 13.55 2.99 -2.41
N ASP A 184 13.10 4.23 -2.60
CA ASP A 184 11.69 4.57 -2.43
C ASP A 184 10.86 3.92 -3.54
N THR A 185 9.56 3.79 -3.31
CA THR A 185 8.62 3.32 -4.32
C THR A 185 7.39 4.20 -4.34
N PHE A 186 6.84 4.42 -5.53
CA PHE A 186 5.53 5.05 -5.69
C PHE A 186 4.64 4.17 -6.56
N VAL A 187 3.40 4.03 -6.17
CA VAL A 187 2.36 3.35 -6.95
C VAL A 187 1.17 4.27 -7.05
N GLY A 188 0.71 4.54 -8.25
CA GLY A 188 -0.40 5.47 -8.43
C GLY A 188 -0.50 5.97 -9.84
N GLN A 189 -1.23 7.06 -10.00
CA GLN A 189 -1.39 7.71 -11.29
C GLN A 189 -0.17 8.59 -11.59
N PHE A 190 0.19 8.64 -12.87
CA PHE A 190 1.24 9.46 -13.44
C PHE A 190 0.68 10.35 -14.54
N LEU A 191 1.17 11.58 -14.61
CA LEU A 191 0.94 12.48 -15.72
C LEU A 191 2.28 13.14 -16.09
N GLN A 192 2.69 12.98 -17.35
CA GLN A 192 3.93 13.59 -17.85
C GLN A 192 5.17 13.26 -16.98
N GLY A 193 5.25 12.01 -16.51
CA GLY A 193 6.38 11.52 -15.73
C GLY A 193 6.37 11.87 -14.25
N LYS A 194 5.31 12.50 -13.73
CA LYS A 194 5.17 12.88 -12.32
C LYS A 194 3.98 12.16 -11.67
N PRO A 195 4.06 11.80 -10.38
CA PRO A 195 2.89 11.42 -9.60
C PRO A 195 1.76 12.46 -9.72
N GLU A 196 0.57 11.98 -10.01
CA GLU A 196 -0.66 12.78 -10.21
C GLU A 196 -1.84 11.99 -9.65
N GLY A 197 -2.94 12.62 -9.25
CA GLY A 197 -4.12 11.92 -8.75
C GLY A 197 -3.83 11.14 -7.45
N HIS A 198 -4.39 9.94 -7.30
CA HIS A 198 -4.19 9.16 -6.07
C HIS A 198 -3.00 8.19 -6.19
N GLY A 199 -2.27 8.02 -5.09
CA GLY A 199 -1.17 7.07 -5.02
C GLY A 199 -0.72 6.74 -3.61
N VAL A 200 0.24 5.82 -3.54
CA VAL A 200 0.94 5.42 -2.33
C VAL A 200 2.43 5.62 -2.58
N TYR A 201 3.06 6.43 -1.74
CA TYR A 201 4.51 6.60 -1.70
C TYR A 201 5.04 5.84 -0.49
N HIS A 202 6.00 4.95 -0.69
CA HIS A 202 6.68 4.23 0.38
C HIS A 202 8.15 4.61 0.35
N TRP A 203 8.62 5.18 1.45
CA TRP A 203 10.02 5.53 1.61
C TRP A 203 10.81 4.28 2.00
N ARG A 204 12.05 4.15 1.50
CA ARG A 204 12.96 3.07 1.92
C ARG A 204 13.13 3.01 3.44
N GLY A 205 13.02 4.16 4.11
CA GLY A 205 13.05 4.28 5.57
C GLY A 205 11.86 3.64 6.30
N GLY A 206 10.87 3.08 5.60
CA GLY A 206 9.71 2.40 6.17
C GLY A 206 8.55 3.33 6.55
N ALA A 207 8.67 4.64 6.27
CA ALA A 207 7.52 5.52 6.26
C ALA A 207 6.70 5.31 4.97
N TRP A 208 5.43 5.68 4.99
CA TRP A 208 4.61 5.70 3.78
C TRP A 208 3.52 6.77 3.84
N TYR A 209 3.01 7.13 2.67
CA TYR A 209 1.93 8.08 2.48
C TYR A 209 0.94 7.53 1.46
N GLN A 210 -0.35 7.64 1.74
CA GLN A 210 -1.43 7.36 0.80
C GLN A 210 -2.33 8.57 0.72
N GLY A 211 -2.56 9.07 -0.49
CA GLY A 211 -3.38 10.26 -0.68
C GLY A 211 -3.26 10.81 -2.09
N GLN A 212 -3.59 12.09 -2.22
CA GLN A 212 -3.56 12.79 -3.51
C GLN A 212 -2.17 13.37 -3.79
N PHE A 213 -1.85 13.45 -5.08
CA PHE A 213 -0.63 13.99 -5.64
C PHE A 213 -0.97 14.93 -6.79
N LYS A 214 -0.24 16.04 -6.88
CA LYS A 214 -0.31 16.95 -8.01
C LYS A 214 1.09 17.37 -8.40
N ALA A 215 1.47 17.14 -9.65
CA ALA A 215 2.81 17.42 -10.16
C ALA A 215 3.95 16.85 -9.29
N GLY A 216 3.74 15.69 -8.66
CA GLY A 216 4.73 15.00 -7.83
C GLY A 216 4.72 15.35 -6.35
N LEU A 217 3.92 16.33 -5.91
CA LEU A 217 3.83 16.75 -4.52
C LEU A 217 2.56 16.20 -3.88
N ARG A 218 2.62 15.83 -2.60
CA ARG A 218 1.43 15.45 -1.82
C ARG A 218 0.49 16.64 -1.72
N THR A 219 -0.78 16.41 -2.01
CA THR A 219 -1.85 17.41 -1.98
C THR A 219 -3.12 16.79 -1.43
N GLY A 220 -4.12 17.62 -1.12
CA GLY A 220 -5.47 17.17 -0.73
C GLY A 220 -5.49 16.26 0.48
N GLU A 221 -6.52 15.42 0.59
CA GLU A 221 -6.61 14.47 1.70
C GLU A 221 -5.56 13.37 1.55
N GLY A 222 -4.85 13.09 2.64
CA GLY A 222 -3.89 12.01 2.67
C GLY A 222 -3.50 11.63 4.07
N THR A 223 -2.99 10.41 4.19
CA THR A 223 -2.53 9.88 5.44
C THR A 223 -1.08 9.46 5.35
N TYR A 224 -0.29 9.89 6.34
CA TYR A 224 1.12 9.61 6.47
C TYR A 224 1.39 8.73 7.69
N GLN A 225 2.09 7.61 7.49
CA GLN A 225 2.65 6.79 8.57
C GLN A 225 4.17 6.99 8.57
N PRO A 226 4.76 7.55 9.64
CA PRO A 226 6.20 7.42 9.84
C PRO A 226 6.55 5.96 10.20
N ARG A 227 7.78 5.51 9.94
CA ARG A 227 8.25 4.16 10.33
C ARG A 227 7.94 3.84 11.80
N HIS A 228 8.12 4.84 12.66
CA HIS A 228 7.77 4.80 14.07
C HIS A 228 7.07 6.12 14.39
N GLY A 229 5.91 6.06 15.03
CA GLY A 229 5.12 7.23 15.40
C GLY A 229 3.64 7.08 15.04
N ALA A 230 2.88 8.11 15.39
CA ALA A 230 1.43 8.15 15.15
C ALA A 230 1.11 8.34 13.67
N VAL A 231 0.01 7.74 13.24
CA VAL A 231 -0.63 7.99 11.95
C VAL A 231 -1.05 9.46 11.89
N LEU A 232 -0.71 10.17 10.82
CA LEU A 232 -1.16 11.53 10.57
C LEU A 232 -2.16 11.55 9.41
N HIS A 233 -3.42 11.81 9.72
CA HIS A 233 -4.45 12.17 8.74
C HIS A 233 -4.46 13.70 8.60
N ALA A 234 -4.26 14.21 7.39
CA ALA A 234 -4.22 15.65 7.15
C ALA A 234 -4.66 16.01 5.73
N PHE A 235 -5.00 17.29 5.54
CA PHE A 235 -5.05 17.90 4.22
C PHE A 235 -3.65 18.43 3.87
N TRP A 236 -3.15 18.17 2.68
CA TRP A 236 -1.79 18.46 2.23
C TRP A 236 -1.79 19.56 1.17
N VAL A 237 -0.84 20.48 1.25
CA VAL A 237 -0.59 21.50 0.22
C VAL A 237 0.91 21.52 -0.03
N ASP A 238 1.33 21.20 -1.25
CA ASP A 238 2.73 21.21 -1.69
C ASP A 238 3.68 20.50 -0.71
N ASP A 239 3.36 19.24 -0.38
CA ASP A 239 4.06 18.38 0.58
C ASP A 239 3.98 18.79 2.06
N GLN A 240 3.26 19.87 2.40
CA GLN A 240 3.09 20.32 3.77
C GLN A 240 1.70 19.94 4.31
N PRO A 241 1.62 19.19 5.42
CA PRO A 241 0.35 18.94 6.09
C PRO A 241 -0.15 20.26 6.68
N GLN A 242 -1.38 20.63 6.36
CA GLN A 242 -2.03 21.79 6.92
C GLN A 242 -2.51 21.46 8.33
N LYS A 243 -2.34 22.41 9.25
CA LYS A 243 -2.97 22.30 10.56
C LYS A 243 -4.48 22.35 10.35
N VAL A 244 -5.20 21.38 10.92
CA VAL A 244 -6.63 21.53 11.11
C VAL A 244 -6.75 22.58 12.21
N GLU A 245 -7.05 23.83 11.85
CA GLU A 245 -7.53 24.79 12.85
C GLU A 245 -8.82 24.18 13.41
N GLU A 246 -8.90 24.01 14.73
CA GLU A 246 -10.13 23.66 15.45
C GLU A 246 -11.13 24.82 15.31
N ALA A 247 -11.58 25.12 14.09
CA ALA A 247 -12.48 26.22 13.82
C ALA A 247 -13.92 25.75 13.92
N SER A 248 -14.54 26.12 15.03
CA SER A 248 -15.99 26.32 15.21
C SER A 248 -16.88 25.08 15.20
N VAL A 249 -16.84 24.28 16.27
CA VAL A 249 -18.10 23.74 16.80
C VAL A 249 -18.86 24.94 17.38
N SER A 250 -19.60 25.64 16.52
CA SER A 250 -20.54 26.66 16.95
C SER A 250 -21.67 25.95 17.69
N LEU A 251 -21.57 25.87 19.02
CA LEU A 251 -22.69 25.50 19.87
C LEU A 251 -23.73 26.63 19.82
N TRP A 252 -24.63 26.59 18.83
CA TRP A 252 -25.92 27.29 18.94
C TRP A 252 -26.88 26.47 19.82
N PRO A 253 -27.70 27.11 20.65
CA PRO A 253 -28.00 26.64 22.00
C PRO A 253 -29.33 25.89 22.05
N PHE A 254 -29.29 24.63 22.42
CA PHE A 254 -30.45 23.91 22.97
C PHE A 254 -30.33 23.84 24.50
N LEU A 255 -30.47 24.98 25.18
CA LEU A 255 -30.76 25.03 26.61
C LEU A 255 -31.64 26.25 26.94
N GLN A 256 -32.85 26.26 26.38
CA GLN A 256 -33.98 26.92 27.02
C GLN A 256 -35.19 26.03 26.80
N HIS A 257 -35.55 25.24 27.80
CA HIS A 257 -36.90 25.23 28.38
C HIS A 257 -36.80 24.72 29.82
N SER A 258 -37.26 25.58 30.69
CA SER A 258 -37.27 25.55 32.15
C SER A 258 -38.11 24.43 32.75
N ALA A 259 -37.65 23.94 33.89
CA ALA A 259 -38.39 23.13 34.83
C ALA A 259 -39.60 23.88 35.43
N SER A 260 -40.70 23.16 35.63
CA SER A 260 -41.66 23.46 36.70
C SER A 260 -42.35 22.18 37.24
N ASN A 261 -42.08 21.91 38.51
CA ASN A 261 -42.87 21.24 39.57
C ASN A 261 -43.86 20.10 39.28
N SER A 262 -43.67 18.95 39.93
CA SER A 262 -44.30 18.65 41.25
C SER A 262 -43.96 17.21 41.74
N SER A 263 -43.87 17.04 43.06
CA SER A 263 -43.72 15.79 43.86
C SER A 263 -44.84 15.80 44.94
N PRO A 264 -45.04 14.78 45.83
CA PRO A 264 -44.24 13.57 46.11
C PRO A 264 -45.06 12.27 46.40
N HIS A 265 -44.38 11.11 46.55
CA HIS A 265 -44.57 10.19 47.69
C HIS A 265 -43.49 9.07 47.76
N SER A 266 -42.72 9.15 48.86
CA SER A 266 -42.17 8.10 49.77
C SER A 266 -41.28 6.92 49.31
N ALA A 267 -40.06 6.94 49.87
CA ALA A 267 -39.28 5.86 50.52
C ALA A 267 -38.68 4.72 49.65
N SER A 268 -37.48 4.18 49.84
CA SER A 268 -36.33 4.38 50.75
C SER A 268 -35.12 3.62 50.15
N THR A 269 -33.92 3.82 50.73
CA THR A 269 -32.63 3.10 50.56
C THR A 269 -31.64 3.54 49.46
N LEU A 270 -30.46 3.96 49.96
CA LEU A 270 -29.13 4.19 49.36
C LEU A 270 -28.13 3.39 50.24
N PRO A 271 -26.82 3.25 49.93
CA PRO A 271 -26.05 3.69 48.75
C PRO A 271 -25.13 2.60 48.15
N THR A 272 -24.59 2.80 46.95
CA THR A 272 -23.15 2.85 46.55
C THR A 272 -23.02 2.04 45.26
N ARG A 273 -22.28 2.37 44.19
CA ARG A 273 -21.04 3.11 44.02
C ARG A 273 -20.99 3.64 42.57
N LYS A 274 -20.64 4.92 42.43
CA LYS A 274 -20.24 5.58 41.18
C LYS A 274 -19.02 4.89 40.56
N SER A 275 -19.00 4.72 39.24
CA SER A 275 -17.94 5.30 38.40
C SER A 275 -18.22 5.04 36.92
N LEU A 276 -18.66 6.09 36.25
CA LEU A 276 -18.56 6.31 34.81
C LEU A 276 -17.10 6.14 34.37
N LEU A 277 -16.90 5.53 33.20
CA LEU A 277 -15.62 5.47 32.51
C LEU A 277 -15.13 6.91 32.22
N PRO A 278 -13.87 7.27 32.52
CA PRO A 278 -13.33 8.52 32.04
C PRO A 278 -12.93 8.35 30.57
N VAL A 279 -13.64 9.08 29.70
CA VAL A 279 -13.07 9.68 28.50
C VAL A 279 -12.08 10.76 28.96
N THR A 280 -11.05 11.04 28.14
CA THR A 280 -9.92 11.97 28.34
C THR A 280 -8.87 11.51 29.37
N GLN A 281 -7.55 11.64 29.17
CA GLN A 281 -6.77 12.67 28.49
C GLN A 281 -5.31 12.20 28.44
N PHE A 282 -4.55 12.52 27.39
CA PHE A 282 -3.27 13.24 27.46
C PHE A 282 -2.63 13.28 26.07
N VAL A 283 -3.03 14.31 25.30
CA VAL A 283 -2.11 14.98 24.39
C VAL A 283 -1.16 15.76 25.30
N ALA A 284 0.10 15.35 25.32
CA ALA A 284 1.17 16.12 25.93
C ALA A 284 2.33 16.24 24.93
N ALA A 285 2.56 17.49 24.54
CA ALA A 285 3.82 18.12 24.17
C ALA A 285 4.69 17.47 23.07
N PHE A 286 4.69 18.18 21.94
CA PHE A 286 5.79 18.40 20.99
C PHE A 286 7.21 18.13 21.50
N GLU A 287 8.01 17.43 20.68
CA GLU A 287 9.22 18.00 20.06
C GLU A 287 9.39 17.41 18.63
N PRO A 288 9.61 18.23 17.59
CA PRO A 288 9.82 17.74 16.23
C PRO A 288 11.32 17.67 15.93
N GLU A 289 11.92 16.49 16.04
CA GLU A 289 13.12 16.16 15.27
C GLU A 289 12.80 15.08 14.22
N ALA A 290 11.84 15.39 13.36
CA ALA A 290 11.73 14.67 12.09
C ALA A 290 12.72 15.30 11.11
N VAL A 291 13.88 14.67 11.00
CA VAL A 291 14.82 14.90 9.89
C VAL A 291 14.08 14.61 8.59
N TYR A 292 13.51 15.65 7.97
CA TYR A 292 12.98 15.58 6.62
C TYR A 292 14.15 15.23 5.68
N PRO A 293 14.06 14.17 4.85
CA PRO A 293 15.04 14.00 3.79
C PRO A 293 14.99 15.23 2.88
N ARG A 294 16.10 15.98 2.83
CA ARG A 294 16.24 17.21 2.07
C ARG A 294 15.83 17.02 0.62
N ARG A 295 15.06 17.99 0.11
CA ARG A 295 14.89 18.30 -1.31
C ARG A 295 16.23 18.13 -2.05
N LEU A 296 16.29 17.20 -3.00
CA LEU A 296 17.09 17.40 -4.20
C LEU A 296 16.14 17.87 -5.30
N VAL A 297 15.89 19.18 -5.31
CA VAL A 297 15.53 19.88 -6.55
C VAL A 297 16.81 19.91 -7.37
N GLY A 298 16.99 18.91 -8.23
CA GLY A 298 17.92 19.02 -9.35
C GLY A 298 17.26 19.92 -10.40
N ARG A 299 17.85 21.09 -10.60
CA ARG A 299 17.64 21.91 -11.80
C ARG A 299 18.15 21.12 -13.02
N GLU A 300 17.45 21.36 -14.13
CA GLU A 300 17.67 20.88 -15.52
C GLU A 300 17.22 19.44 -15.84
#